data_AF-A0A9D3YEW4-F1
#
_entry.id   AF-A0A9D3YEW4-F1
#
_cell.length_a   1.000
_cell.length_b   1.000
_cell.length_c   1.000
_cell.angle_alpha   90.00
_cell.angle_beta   90.00
_cell.angle_gamma   90.00
#
_symmetry.space_group_name_H-M   'P 1'
#
loop_
_entity.id
_entity.type
_entity.pdbx_description
1 polymer ?
#
loop_
_entity_poly.entity_id
_entity_poly.type
_entity_poly.pdbx_seq_one_letter_code
_entity_poly.pdbx_strand_id
1 'polypeptide(L)' 'MGWDEDIEGVLKWFDTDEVATFTDFKPGDGGDHNTEDCAIFDSVYDYQWADCFCSSYQGVLCEIRGHEEASVIG' A
#
# COMPACT_ATOMS: atom_id res chain seq x y z
N MET A 1 -0.26 -3.60 0.78
CA MET A 1 -0.06 -2.33 0.04
C MET A 1 -1.16 -1.35 0.42
N GLY A 2 -0.96 -0.06 0.17
CA GLY A 2 -1.88 1.00 0.58
C GLY A 2 -2.67 1.63 -0.57
N TRP A 3 -3.58 2.52 -0.20
CA TRP A 3 -4.45 3.31 -1.08
C TRP A 3 -4.69 4.71 -0.50
N ASP A 4 -5.09 5.68 -1.31
CA ASP A 4 -5.38 7.06 -0.87
C ASP A 4 -6.70 7.64 -1.41
N GLU A 5 -7.63 6.77 -1.84
CA GLU A 5 -8.96 7.13 -2.42
C GLU A 5 -9.79 8.09 -1.53
N ASP A 6 -9.62 8.04 -0.21
CA ASP A 6 -10.35 8.91 0.73
C ASP A 6 -9.84 10.35 0.75
N ILE A 7 -8.52 10.50 0.73
CA ILE A 7 -7.81 11.78 0.82
C ILE A 7 -6.52 11.63 0.03
N GLU A 8 -6.52 12.25 -1.14
CA GLU A 8 -5.38 12.29 -2.04
C GLU A 8 -4.06 12.66 -1.36
N GLY A 9 -3.01 11.89 -1.65
CA GLY A 9 -1.68 12.05 -1.05
C GLY A 9 -1.59 11.58 0.40
N VAL A 10 -2.66 10.98 0.96
CA VAL A 10 -2.66 10.36 2.29
C VAL A 10 -2.84 8.85 2.15
N LEU A 11 -1.72 8.18 1.90
CA LEU A 11 -1.68 6.72 1.79
C LEU A 11 -2.06 6.07 3.12
N LYS A 12 -3.05 5.18 3.09
CA LYS A 12 -3.45 4.30 4.18
C LYS A 12 -3.15 2.85 3.87
N TRP A 13 -2.86 2.05 4.90
CA TRP A 13 -2.67 0.61 4.75
C TRP A 13 -4.01 -0.11 4.55
N PHE A 14 -4.08 -1.02 3.57
CA PHE A 14 -5.30 -1.74 3.23
C PHE A 14 -5.87 -2.60 4.37
N ASP A 15 -5.04 -3.13 5.27
CA ASP A 15 -5.49 -4.03 6.34
C ASP A 15 -5.98 -3.29 7.60
N THR A 16 -5.42 -2.10 7.90
CA THR A 16 -5.71 -1.36 9.14
C THR A 16 -6.43 -0.04 8.95
N ASP A 17 -6.46 0.49 7.72
CA ASP A 17 -6.87 1.86 7.41
C ASP A 17 -6.03 2.95 8.12
N GLU A 18 -4.88 2.57 8.69
CA GLU A 18 -3.96 3.52 9.32
C GLU A 18 -3.15 4.26 8.26
N VAL A 19 -2.93 5.57 8.48
CA VAL A 19 -2.06 6.38 7.62
C VAL A 19 -0.63 5.84 7.67
N ALA A 20 -0.05 5.60 6.51
CA ALA A 20 1.32 5.14 6.37
C ALA A 20 2.30 6.16 6.95
N THR A 21 3.12 5.71 7.90
CA THR A 21 4.17 6.53 8.52
C THR A 21 5.52 6.40 7.83
N PHE A 22 5.63 5.46 6.89
CA PHE A 22 6.77 5.24 6.02
C PHE A 22 6.27 5.11 4.58
N THR A 23 6.95 5.78 3.66
CA THR A 23 6.73 5.69 2.22
C THR A 23 8.07 5.64 1.49
N ASP A 24 8.11 4.96 0.34
CA ASP A 24 9.29 4.86 -0.53
C ASP A 24 8.89 5.02 -2.00
N PHE A 25 8.10 6.04 -2.31
CA PHE A 25 7.69 6.35 -3.67
C PHE A 25 8.90 6.71 -4.54
N LYS A 26 8.84 6.27 -5.80
CA LYS A 26 9.81 6.69 -6.81
C LYS A 26 9.75 8.22 -7.01
N PRO A 27 10.82 8.86 -7.48
CA PRO A 27 10.81 10.30 -7.70
C PRO A 27 9.66 10.77 -8.61
N GLY A 28 8.80 11.65 -8.08
CA GLY A 28 7.66 12.22 -8.80
C GLY A 28 6.34 11.46 -8.66
N ASP A 29 6.25 10.52 -7.72
CA ASP A 29 5.08 9.66 -7.45
C ASP A 29 4.62 9.81 -5.98
N GLY A 30 3.49 9.20 -5.59
CA GLY A 30 2.89 9.33 -4.25
C GLY A 30 2.26 10.69 -3.99
N GLY A 31 1.71 11.30 -5.04
CA GLY A 31 1.18 12.67 -5.06
C GLY A 31 -0.20 12.75 -5.66
N ASP A 32 -0.68 13.99 -5.90
CA ASP A 32 -2.08 14.36 -6.24
C ASP A 32 -2.54 13.92 -7.65
N HIS A 33 -2.67 12.61 -7.86
CA HIS A 33 -3.01 11.98 -9.13
C HIS A 33 -4.49 11.61 -9.29
N ASN A 34 -5.37 11.91 -8.31
CA ASN A 34 -6.86 11.90 -8.31
C ASN A 34 -7.57 10.66 -8.92
N THR A 35 -6.81 9.66 -9.33
CA THR A 35 -7.25 8.57 -10.20
C THR A 35 -6.39 7.32 -10.09
N GLU A 36 -5.18 7.42 -9.52
CA GLU A 36 -4.23 6.31 -9.37
C GLU A 36 -4.10 5.89 -7.90
N ASP A 37 -5.23 5.56 -7.28
CA ASP A 37 -5.34 5.48 -5.82
C ASP A 37 -4.73 4.22 -5.17
N CYS A 38 -3.94 3.43 -5.91
CA CYS A 38 -3.36 2.16 -5.43
C CYS A 38 -1.85 2.11 -5.62
N ALA A 39 -1.12 1.76 -4.55
CA ALA A 39 0.34 1.65 -4.60
C ALA A 39 0.83 0.24 -5.00
N ILE A 40 1.81 0.17 -5.90
CA ILE A 40 2.53 -1.05 -6.30
C ILE A 40 4.04 -0.91 -6.10
N PHE A 41 4.75 -2.04 -6.07
CA PHE A 41 6.21 -2.05 -6.19
C PHE A 41 6.62 -2.05 -7.65
N ASP A 42 7.36 -1.04 -8.09
CA ASP A 42 7.80 -0.91 -9.47
C ASP A 42 9.22 -1.47 -9.66
N SER A 43 9.33 -2.61 -10.34
CA SER A 43 10.62 -3.26 -10.62
C SER A 43 11.58 -2.42 -11.47
N VAL A 44 11.09 -1.41 -12.20
CA VAL A 44 11.94 -0.50 -13.01
C VAL A 44 12.68 0.50 -12.12
N TYR A 45 12.14 0.79 -10.93
CA TYR A 45 12.68 1.75 -9.97
C TYR A 45 13.17 1.06 -8.70
N ASP A 46 13.88 -0.06 -8.84
CA ASP A 46 14.46 -0.83 -7.72
C ASP A 46 13.43 -1.18 -6.63
N TYR A 47 12.17 -1.43 -7.03
CA TYR A 47 11.03 -1.69 -6.15
C TYR A 47 10.64 -0.52 -5.23
N GLN A 48 10.96 0.71 -5.63
CA GLN A 48 10.26 1.87 -5.08
C GLN A 48 8.78 1.84 -5.48
N TRP A 49 7.96 2.57 -4.73
CA TRP A 49 6.52 2.52 -4.88
C TRP A 49 6.06 3.42 -6.01
N ALA A 50 4.95 3.04 -6.62
CA ALA A 50 4.29 3.80 -7.67
C ALA A 50 2.79 3.76 -7.48
N ASP A 51 2.13 4.89 -7.69
CA ASP A 51 0.70 4.97 -7.86
C ASP A 51 0.29 4.30 -9.17
N CYS A 52 -0.88 3.66 -9.15
CA CYS A 52 -1.48 3.05 -10.33
C CYS A 52 -3.00 3.02 -10.19
N PHE A 53 -3.71 2.96 -11.32
CA PHE A 53 -5.16 2.70 -11.29
C PHE A 53 -5.44 1.39 -10.55
N CYS A 54 -6.26 1.43 -9.51
CA CYS A 54 -6.68 0.25 -8.74
C CYS A 54 -7.34 -0.85 -9.59
N SER A 55 -7.88 -0.49 -10.75
CA SER A 55 -8.48 -1.44 -11.71
C SER A 55 -7.45 -2.16 -12.60
N SER A 56 -6.18 -1.79 -12.52
CA SER A 56 -5.10 -2.42 -13.27
C SER A 56 -4.84 -3.84 -12.79
N TYR A 57 -4.56 -4.75 -13.73
CA TYR A 57 -4.20 -6.12 -13.38
C TYR A 57 -2.73 -6.20 -12.94
N GLN A 58 -2.50 -6.46 -11.65
CA GLN A 58 -1.17 -6.51 -11.05
C GLN A 58 -0.97 -7.81 -10.25
N GLY A 59 0.30 -8.22 -10.08
CA GLY A 59 0.65 -9.25 -9.11
C GLY A 59 0.51 -8.70 -7.69
N VAL A 60 -0.01 -9.50 -6.75
CA VAL A 60 -0.25 -9.06 -5.37
C VAL A 60 0.68 -9.76 -4.38
N LEU A 61 1.13 -9.01 -3.36
CA LEU A 61 1.84 -9.53 -2.20
C LEU A 61 0.90 -9.49 -1.00
N CYS A 62 0.64 -10.66 -0.41
CA CYS A 62 -0.14 -10.78 0.81
C CYS A 62 0.79 -10.86 2.02
N GLU A 63 0.45 -10.12 3.07
CA GLU A 63 1.06 -10.25 4.40
C GLU A 63 0.08 -10.97 5.33
N ILE A 64 0.61 -11.83 6.19
CA ILE A 64 -0.16 -12.47 7.26
C ILE A 64 0.59 -12.22 8.56
N ARG A 65 -0.10 -11.69 9.58
CA ARG A 65 0.50 -11.55 10.91
C ARG A 65 0.83 -12.94 11.45
N GLY A 66 2.09 -13.18 11.76
CA GLY A 66 2.53 -14.43 12.38
C GLY A 66 1.94 -14.57 13.78
N HIS A 67 0.85 -15.34 13.88
CA HIS A 67 0.28 -15.99 15.08
C HIS A 67 0.28 -15.15 16.38
N GLU A 68 -0.85 -14.55 16.73
CA GLU A 68 -1.19 -14.37 18.15
C GLU A 68 -1.23 -15.77 18.78
N GLU A 69 -0.30 -16.04 19.70
CA GLU A 69 -0.33 -17.20 20.57
C GLU A 69 -1.77 -17.40 21.06
N ALA A 70 -2.40 -18.50 20.63
CA ALA A 70 -3.70 -18.91 21.13
C ALA A 70 -3.57 -19.06 22.66
N SER A 71 -4.05 -18.08 23.40
CA SER A 71 -4.22 -18.16 24.85
C SER A 71 -5.30 -19.19 25.14
N VAL A 72 -4.92 -20.47 25.13
CA VAL A 72 -5.71 -21.53 25.73
C VAL A 72 -5.41 -21.51 27.22
N ILE A 73 -6.18 -20.70 27.95
CA ILE A 73 -6.41 -20.95 29.37
C ILE A 73 -7.28 -22.19 29.49
N GLY A 74 -6.68 -23.31 29.86
CA GLY A 74 -7.33 -24.58 30.18
C GLY A 74 -6.45 -25.43 31.06
#